data_AF-A0A4U8Z294-F1
#
_entry.id   AF-A0A4U8Z294-F1
#
_cell.length_a   1.000
_cell.length_b   1.000
_cell.length_c   1.000
_cell.angle_alpha   90.00
_cell.angle_beta   90.00
_cell.angle_gamma   90.00
#
_symmetry.space_group_name_H-M   'P 1'
#
loop_
_entity.id
_entity.type
_entity.pdbx_description
1 polymer ?
#
loop_
_entity_poly.entity_id
_entity_poly.type
_entity_poly.pdbx_seq_one_letter_code
_entity_poly.pdbx_strand_id
1 'polypeptide(L)'
;MARLYGGYGRADPSREASTCGHPVLNAADNTQNAEAPNAKAPRGDQYASRHNPFVYFHSIIDSADCEANVVNLDRLSHDIAFEATTPNFVFITPNLCNDGHDAPCVNGQPGGLVSADQFLQKWVPIIMSSPAYQRGGLLVINFDEGGIGSVAKNASGGYVISTPGESCCSEQPGPNLGSFPQTIKIGSYSLTNQGFGGDRSGALLLSPFIKPGSVSNTPFNHYSLLKTVEDIFGLDYLGYAAQPGLVGFFGCVSSDITVNTEDQFSTCRQRR
;
A
#
# COMPACT_ATOMS: atom_id res chain seq x y z
N MET A 1 4.54 12.06 -14.31
CA MET A 1 3.34 11.20 -14.36
C MET A 1 3.43 10.19 -13.22
N ALA A 2 2.30 9.73 -12.69
CA ALA A 2 2.21 8.69 -11.66
C ALA A 2 2.00 7.32 -12.32
N ARG A 3 2.58 6.25 -11.75
CA ARG A 3 2.39 4.88 -12.23
C ARG A 3 2.20 3.92 -11.07
N LEU A 4 1.21 3.06 -11.20
CA LEU A 4 0.91 1.97 -10.30
C LEU A 4 1.36 0.65 -10.92
N TYR A 5 2.09 -0.11 -10.12
CA TYR A 5 2.50 -1.45 -10.44
C TYR A 5 1.80 -2.43 -9.50
N GLY A 6 0.87 -3.20 -10.06
CA GLY A 6 0.34 -4.40 -9.41
C GLY A 6 1.37 -5.52 -9.52
N GLY A 7 1.50 -6.33 -8.47
CA GLY A 7 2.49 -7.39 -8.36
C GLY A 7 2.47 -8.36 -9.54
N TYR A 8 3.48 -9.22 -9.62
CA TYR A 8 3.57 -10.22 -10.69
C TYR A 8 2.29 -11.05 -10.75
N GLY A 9 1.72 -11.17 -11.96
CA GLY A 9 0.75 -12.23 -12.23
C GLY A 9 -0.71 -11.83 -12.28
N ARG A 10 -1.07 -10.69 -12.89
CA ARG A 10 -2.31 -10.62 -13.68
C ARG A 10 -2.14 -11.50 -14.92
N ALA A 11 -2.42 -12.77 -14.74
CA ALA A 11 -2.10 -13.86 -15.64
C ALA A 11 -3.34 -14.53 -16.22
N ASP A 12 -4.52 -14.37 -15.59
CA ASP A 12 -5.81 -14.76 -16.16
C ASP A 12 -6.56 -13.53 -16.72
N PRO A 13 -6.46 -13.26 -18.04
CA PRO A 13 -7.20 -12.15 -18.67
C PRO A 13 -8.72 -12.32 -18.64
N SER A 14 -9.22 -13.53 -18.32
CA SER A 14 -10.66 -13.78 -18.15
C SER A 14 -11.17 -13.40 -16.75
N ARG A 15 -10.26 -13.22 -15.78
CA ARG A 15 -10.58 -12.75 -14.43
C ARG A 15 -10.50 -11.22 -14.36
N GLU A 16 -9.42 -10.64 -14.91
CA GLU A 16 -9.26 -9.19 -15.08
C GLU A 16 -8.28 -8.85 -16.20
N ALA A 17 -8.35 -7.63 -16.72
CA ALA A 17 -7.38 -7.15 -17.71
C ALA A 17 -5.95 -7.02 -17.13
N SER A 18 -4.94 -7.29 -17.95
CA SER A 18 -3.51 -7.20 -17.56
C SER A 18 -3.03 -5.78 -17.24
N THR A 19 -3.73 -4.80 -17.80
CA THR A 19 -3.62 -3.37 -17.51
C THR A 19 -5.00 -2.89 -17.12
N CYS A 20 -5.08 -1.87 -16.26
CA CYS A 20 -6.35 -1.43 -15.70
C CYS A 20 -7.22 -2.57 -15.10
N GLY A 21 -6.60 -3.64 -14.56
CA GLY A 21 -7.35 -4.77 -14.02
C GLY A 21 -8.24 -4.38 -12.84
N HIS A 22 -9.56 -4.42 -13.04
CA HIS A 22 -10.56 -4.09 -12.03
C HIS A 22 -11.83 -4.94 -12.22
N PRO A 23 -12.63 -5.15 -11.15
CA PRO A 23 -13.90 -5.85 -11.27
C PRO A 23 -14.85 -5.11 -12.21
N VAL A 24 -15.73 -5.85 -12.88
CA VAL A 24 -16.85 -5.23 -13.61
C VAL A 24 -17.68 -4.41 -12.63
N LEU A 25 -18.07 -3.20 -13.03
CA LEU A 25 -18.87 -2.32 -12.19
C LEU A 25 -20.13 -3.02 -11.67
N ASN A 26 -20.36 -2.91 -10.37
CA ASN A 26 -21.47 -3.55 -9.66
C ASN A 26 -21.45 -5.10 -9.66
N ALA A 27 -20.34 -5.73 -10.07
CA ALA A 27 -20.15 -7.18 -9.96
C ALA A 27 -19.38 -7.55 -8.70
N ALA A 28 -19.42 -8.84 -8.36
CA ALA A 28 -18.55 -9.40 -7.32
C ALA A 28 -17.08 -9.30 -7.75
N ASP A 29 -16.22 -8.89 -6.81
CA ASP A 29 -14.77 -8.89 -7.02
C ASP A 29 -14.22 -10.31 -6.82
N ASN A 30 -13.77 -10.93 -7.91
CA ASN A 30 -13.22 -12.29 -7.90
C ASN A 30 -11.72 -12.33 -7.60
N THR A 31 -11.06 -11.18 -7.47
CA THR A 31 -9.62 -11.07 -7.15
C THR A 31 -9.35 -11.14 -5.65
N GLN A 32 -10.39 -11.34 -4.84
CA GLN A 32 -10.28 -11.41 -3.38
C GLN A 32 -9.42 -12.57 -2.90
N ASN A 33 -9.27 -13.62 -3.70
CA ASN A 33 -8.38 -14.73 -3.39
C ASN A 33 -7.50 -15.01 -4.59
N ALA A 34 -6.29 -15.52 -4.33
CA ALA A 34 -5.41 -15.99 -5.37
C ALA A 34 -6.01 -17.19 -6.11
N GLU A 35 -5.82 -17.23 -7.42
CA GLU A 35 -6.20 -18.32 -8.30
C GLU A 35 -5.03 -19.30 -8.43
N ALA A 36 -5.26 -20.56 -8.09
CA ALA A 36 -4.27 -21.61 -8.24
C ALA A 36 -3.97 -21.90 -9.73
N PRO A 37 -2.77 -22.41 -10.07
CA PRO A 37 -2.41 -22.82 -11.41
C PRO A 37 -3.46 -23.70 -12.08
N ASN A 38 -3.87 -23.33 -13.30
CA ASN A 38 -4.84 -24.08 -14.09
C ASN A 38 -4.58 -23.93 -15.60
N ALA A 39 -5.46 -24.47 -16.44
CA ALA A 39 -5.29 -24.46 -17.89
C ALA A 39 -5.29 -23.05 -18.53
N LYS A 40 -6.00 -22.08 -17.91
CA LYS A 40 -6.08 -20.68 -18.37
C LYS A 40 -4.93 -19.85 -17.80
N ALA A 41 -4.58 -20.08 -16.54
CA ALA A 41 -3.46 -19.44 -15.85
C ALA A 41 -2.46 -20.48 -15.34
N PRO A 42 -1.49 -20.93 -16.16
CA PRO A 42 -0.56 -22.01 -15.78
C PRO A 42 0.34 -21.70 -14.58
N ARG A 43 0.46 -20.42 -14.18
CA ARG A 43 1.22 -19.98 -13.00
C ARG A 43 0.32 -19.53 -11.85
N GLY A 44 -1.00 -19.67 -12.01
CA GLY A 44 -2.00 -19.03 -11.17
C GLY A 44 -2.05 -17.52 -11.41
N ASP A 45 -2.97 -16.86 -10.71
CA ASP A 45 -3.13 -15.41 -10.73
C ASP A 45 -3.30 -14.90 -9.30
N GLN A 46 -2.45 -13.96 -8.89
CA GLN A 46 -2.32 -13.51 -7.51
C GLN A 46 -2.52 -12.00 -7.36
N TYR A 47 -3.08 -11.33 -8.37
CA TYR A 47 -3.52 -9.95 -8.25
C TYR A 47 -4.75 -9.84 -7.34
N ALA A 48 -4.84 -8.73 -6.60
CA ALA A 48 -5.99 -8.40 -5.77
C ALA A 48 -6.33 -6.92 -5.95
N SER A 49 -7.50 -6.60 -6.50
CA SER A 49 -7.91 -5.20 -6.70
C SER A 49 -8.03 -4.42 -5.39
N ARG A 50 -8.31 -5.09 -4.27
CA ARG A 50 -8.35 -4.42 -2.95
C ARG A 50 -7.04 -3.76 -2.53
N HIS A 51 -5.90 -4.20 -3.07
CA HIS A 51 -4.59 -3.58 -2.80
C HIS A 51 -4.25 -2.47 -3.82
N ASN A 52 -5.14 -2.21 -4.78
CA ASN A 52 -5.03 -1.17 -5.79
C ASN A 52 -6.12 -0.11 -5.54
N PRO A 53 -5.82 0.97 -4.80
CA PRO A 53 -6.84 1.96 -4.48
C PRO A 53 -7.34 2.74 -5.70
N PHE A 54 -6.59 2.79 -6.80
CA PHE A 54 -6.88 3.65 -7.95
C PHE A 54 -8.03 3.11 -8.82
N VAL A 55 -8.22 1.78 -8.86
CA VAL A 55 -9.24 1.15 -9.71
C VAL A 55 -10.66 1.25 -9.17
N TYR A 56 -10.85 1.91 -8.02
CA TYR A 56 -12.16 2.18 -7.44
C TYR A 56 -12.74 3.55 -7.82
N PHE A 57 -12.04 4.34 -8.65
CA PHE A 57 -12.45 5.69 -9.03
C PHE A 57 -12.76 5.78 -10.53
N HIS A 58 -13.98 6.20 -10.86
CA HIS A 58 -14.43 6.46 -12.24
C HIS A 58 -13.53 7.46 -12.98
N SER A 59 -13.01 8.47 -12.29
CA SER A 59 -12.06 9.43 -12.86
C SER A 59 -10.77 8.78 -13.39
N ILE A 60 -10.46 7.56 -12.95
CA ILE A 60 -9.35 6.76 -13.43
C ILE A 60 -9.84 5.71 -14.42
N ILE A 61 -10.73 4.80 -14.01
CA ILE A 61 -11.10 3.62 -14.81
C ILE A 61 -11.85 3.95 -16.11
N ASP A 62 -12.52 5.11 -16.19
CA ASP A 62 -13.20 5.55 -17.41
C ASP A 62 -12.27 6.39 -18.32
N SER A 63 -10.99 6.52 -17.95
CA SER A 63 -9.98 7.31 -18.66
C SER A 63 -8.87 6.44 -19.25
N ALA A 64 -8.19 6.96 -20.28
CA ALA A 64 -7.01 6.31 -20.85
C ALA A 64 -5.84 6.20 -19.84
N ASP A 65 -5.85 6.97 -18.75
CA ASP A 65 -4.80 6.94 -17.74
C ASP A 65 -4.74 5.60 -17.02
N CYS A 66 -5.87 4.89 -16.87
CA CYS A 66 -5.87 3.59 -16.21
C CYS A 66 -5.05 2.56 -16.99
N GLU A 67 -5.29 2.43 -18.30
CA GLU A 67 -4.52 1.52 -19.16
C GLU A 67 -3.04 1.89 -19.25
N ALA A 68 -2.74 3.20 -19.24
CA ALA A 68 -1.38 3.70 -19.33
C ALA A 68 -0.58 3.54 -18.01
N ASN A 69 -1.26 3.60 -16.86
CA ASN A 69 -0.60 3.77 -15.57
C ASN A 69 -0.91 2.69 -14.52
N VAL A 70 -1.93 1.85 -14.72
CA VAL A 70 -2.21 0.67 -13.87
C VAL A 70 -1.68 -0.56 -14.57
N VAL A 71 -0.44 -0.95 -14.29
CA VAL A 71 0.32 -1.92 -15.08
C VAL A 71 0.96 -3.00 -14.22
N ASN A 72 1.44 -4.08 -14.84
CA ASN A 72 2.16 -5.13 -14.14
C ASN A 72 3.56 -4.69 -13.73
N LEU A 73 4.03 -5.22 -12.59
CA LEU A 73 5.32 -4.88 -11.98
C LEU A 73 6.55 -5.22 -12.84
N ASP A 74 6.44 -6.14 -13.79
CA ASP A 74 7.50 -6.46 -14.75
C ASP A 74 7.88 -5.27 -15.64
N ARG A 75 7.01 -4.26 -15.79
CA ARG A 75 7.34 -3.00 -16.48
C ARG A 75 8.29 -2.10 -15.70
N LEU A 76 8.34 -2.21 -14.37
CA LEU A 76 9.06 -1.24 -13.52
C LEU A 76 10.54 -1.09 -13.91
N SER A 77 11.24 -2.21 -14.17
CA SER A 77 12.66 -2.18 -14.55
C SER A 77 12.93 -1.43 -15.85
N HIS A 78 11.98 -1.45 -16.79
CA HIS A 78 12.09 -0.68 -18.02
C HIS A 78 11.84 0.81 -17.74
N ASP A 79 10.79 1.11 -16.98
CA ASP A 79 10.37 2.48 -16.71
C ASP A 79 11.43 3.25 -15.90
N ILE A 80 12.12 2.61 -14.96
CA ILE A 80 13.14 3.27 -14.13
C ILE A 80 14.55 3.24 -14.73
N ALA A 81 14.72 2.67 -15.93
CA ALA A 81 16.04 2.52 -16.55
C ALA A 81 16.72 3.87 -16.85
N PHE A 82 15.92 4.89 -17.15
CA PHE A 82 16.39 6.25 -17.40
C PHE A 82 15.55 7.26 -16.63
N GLU A 83 16.19 8.35 -16.22
CA GLU A 83 15.49 9.44 -15.53
C GLU A 83 14.32 10.02 -16.32
N ALA A 84 14.46 10.10 -17.65
CA ALA A 84 13.44 10.63 -18.53
C ALA A 84 12.21 9.71 -18.66
N THR A 85 12.35 8.44 -18.31
CA THR A 85 11.27 7.44 -18.35
C THR A 85 10.70 7.16 -16.96
N THR A 86 11.44 7.45 -15.89
CA THR A 86 10.99 7.19 -14.52
C THR A 86 9.75 8.01 -14.18
N PRO A 87 8.65 7.39 -13.73
CA PRO A 87 7.50 8.10 -13.18
C PRO A 87 7.89 8.90 -11.94
N ASN A 88 7.28 10.08 -11.76
CA ASN A 88 7.55 10.93 -10.59
C ASN A 88 6.97 10.33 -9.30
N PHE A 89 5.91 9.54 -9.43
CA PHE A 89 5.28 8.81 -8.33
C PHE A 89 5.08 7.35 -8.76
N VAL A 90 5.55 6.43 -7.93
CA VAL A 90 5.47 4.98 -8.15
C VAL A 90 4.80 4.35 -6.94
N PHE A 91 3.69 3.65 -7.17
CA PHE A 91 3.04 2.82 -6.16
C PHE A 91 3.23 1.36 -6.55
N ILE A 92 3.72 0.52 -5.64
CA ILE A 92 3.92 -0.91 -5.87
C ILE A 92 3.09 -1.65 -4.83
N THR A 93 2.19 -2.51 -5.29
CA THR A 93 1.56 -3.51 -4.43
C THR A 93 2.12 -4.89 -4.81
N PRO A 94 2.74 -5.65 -3.90
CA PRO A 94 3.09 -7.04 -4.16
C PRO A 94 1.84 -7.86 -4.48
N ASN A 95 2.02 -9.02 -5.11
CA ASN A 95 0.92 -9.97 -5.28
C ASN A 95 0.65 -10.70 -3.96
N LEU A 96 -0.44 -11.46 -3.88
CA LEU A 96 -0.85 -12.18 -2.66
C LEU A 96 0.19 -13.15 -2.10
N CYS A 97 1.14 -13.61 -2.93
CA CYS A 97 2.24 -14.47 -2.45
C CYS A 97 3.39 -13.70 -1.81
N ASN A 98 3.57 -12.43 -2.18
CA ASN A 98 4.73 -11.62 -1.82
C ASN A 98 4.37 -10.42 -0.93
N ASP A 99 3.09 -10.23 -0.57
CA ASP A 99 2.62 -9.13 0.27
C ASP A 99 2.84 -9.37 1.77
N GLY A 100 3.17 -10.61 2.15
CA GLY A 100 3.41 -11.01 3.52
C GLY A 100 2.20 -11.63 4.23
N HIS A 101 1.04 -11.69 3.56
CA HIS A 101 -0.22 -12.19 4.13
C HIS A 101 -0.41 -13.70 3.87
N ASP A 102 -0.47 -14.14 2.62
CA ASP A 102 -0.83 -15.54 2.31
C ASP A 102 0.35 -16.48 2.54
N ALA A 103 0.17 -17.53 3.35
CA ALA A 103 1.16 -18.58 3.55
C ALA A 103 0.49 -19.94 3.81
N PRO A 104 0.78 -20.99 3.01
CA PRO A 104 1.56 -20.96 1.77
C PRO A 104 0.81 -20.28 0.61
N CYS A 105 1.53 -19.91 -0.44
CA CYS A 105 0.92 -19.39 -1.67
C CYS A 105 0.15 -20.50 -2.40
N VAL A 106 -0.89 -20.12 -3.16
CA VAL A 106 -1.70 -21.07 -3.96
C VAL A 106 -0.91 -21.79 -5.06
N ASN A 107 0.25 -21.26 -5.44
CA ASN A 107 1.17 -21.86 -6.39
C ASN A 107 2.22 -22.80 -5.74
N GLY A 108 2.12 -23.04 -4.43
CA GLY A 108 3.01 -23.92 -3.67
C GLY A 108 4.29 -23.25 -3.14
N GLN A 109 4.49 -21.95 -3.37
CA GLN A 109 5.59 -21.20 -2.76
C GLN A 109 5.34 -20.95 -1.26
N PRO A 110 6.38 -20.64 -0.45
CA PRO A 110 6.25 -20.49 1.00
C PRO A 110 5.26 -19.40 1.46
N GLY A 111 5.12 -18.30 0.70
CA GLY A 111 4.30 -17.16 1.10
C GLY A 111 4.82 -16.40 2.30
N GLY A 112 3.94 -15.62 2.92
CA GLY A 112 4.16 -14.90 4.17
C GLY A 112 5.39 -13.98 4.17
N LEU A 113 5.90 -13.68 5.36
CA LEU A 113 7.05 -12.78 5.54
C LEU A 113 8.33 -13.26 4.84
N VAL A 114 8.50 -14.57 4.63
CA VAL A 114 9.66 -15.11 3.90
C VAL A 114 9.63 -14.69 2.43
N SER A 115 8.46 -14.75 1.80
CA SER A 115 8.31 -14.34 0.39
C SER A 115 8.33 -12.82 0.25
N ALA A 116 7.77 -12.09 1.23
CA ALA A 116 7.88 -10.63 1.28
C ALA A 116 9.34 -10.15 1.42
N ASP A 117 10.15 -10.80 2.27
CA ASP A 117 11.58 -10.50 2.40
C ASP A 117 12.33 -10.75 1.09
N GLN A 118 12.10 -11.90 0.43
CA GLN A 118 12.69 -12.19 -0.88
C GLN A 118 12.27 -11.19 -1.95
N PHE A 119 11.01 -10.75 -1.94
CA PHE A 119 10.52 -9.70 -2.84
C PHE A 119 11.28 -8.39 -2.64
N LEU A 120 11.45 -7.95 -1.39
CA LEU A 120 12.20 -6.73 -1.06
C LEU A 120 13.69 -6.87 -1.40
N GLN A 121 14.32 -8.01 -1.11
CA GLN A 121 15.72 -8.30 -1.47
C GLN A 121 15.97 -8.19 -2.97
N LYS A 122 14.98 -8.49 -3.81
CA LYS A 122 15.07 -8.29 -5.26
C LYS A 122 14.86 -6.82 -5.66
N TRP A 123 13.76 -6.22 -5.23
CA TRP A 123 13.31 -4.95 -5.79
C TRP A 123 13.98 -3.73 -5.18
N VAL A 124 14.31 -3.75 -3.90
CA VAL A 124 14.95 -2.62 -3.23
C VAL A 124 16.29 -2.28 -3.90
N PRO A 125 17.21 -3.23 -4.16
CA PRO A 125 18.45 -2.91 -4.89
C PRO A 125 18.22 -2.41 -6.33
N ILE A 126 17.24 -2.96 -7.04
CA ILE A 126 16.88 -2.52 -8.41
C ILE A 126 16.40 -1.05 -8.39
N ILE A 127 15.52 -0.69 -7.46
CA ILE A 127 15.00 0.67 -7.32
C ILE A 127 16.13 1.62 -6.89
N MET A 128 16.91 1.24 -5.88
CA MET A 128 17.98 2.08 -5.33
C MET A 128 19.16 2.30 -6.30
N SER A 129 19.34 1.40 -7.28
CA SER A 129 20.33 1.56 -8.34
C SER A 129 19.83 2.37 -9.54
N SER A 130 18.54 2.72 -9.59
CA SER A 130 17.99 3.53 -10.67
C SER A 130 18.56 4.96 -10.65
N PRO A 131 18.78 5.59 -11.82
CA PRO A 131 19.26 6.97 -11.90
C PRO A 131 18.40 7.97 -11.12
N ALA A 132 17.07 7.84 -11.21
CA ALA A 132 16.14 8.71 -10.51
C ALA A 132 16.25 8.61 -8.99
N TYR A 133 16.44 7.39 -8.44
CA TYR A 133 16.67 7.24 -7.00
C TYR A 133 18.01 7.84 -6.58
N GLN A 134 19.08 7.59 -7.33
CA GLN A 134 20.42 8.09 -7.00
C GLN A 134 20.52 9.61 -7.00
N ARG A 135 19.68 10.29 -7.78
CA ARG A 135 19.55 11.76 -7.76
C ARG A 135 18.82 12.33 -6.55
N GLY A 136 18.29 11.48 -5.66
CA GLY A 136 17.62 11.91 -4.44
C GLY A 136 16.24 11.31 -4.19
N GLY A 137 15.88 10.19 -4.82
CA GLY A 137 14.57 9.56 -4.65
C GLY A 137 14.28 9.12 -3.22
N LEU A 138 12.99 8.95 -2.93
CA LEU A 138 12.46 8.39 -1.69
C LEU A 138 11.76 7.07 -2.00
N LEU A 139 12.17 6.01 -1.32
CA LEU A 139 11.46 4.75 -1.27
C LEU A 139 10.84 4.59 0.12
N VAL A 140 9.52 4.43 0.15
CA VAL A 140 8.76 4.13 1.37
C VAL A 140 8.26 2.70 1.27
N ILE A 141 8.62 1.87 2.25
CA ILE A 141 8.08 0.53 2.44
C ILE A 141 7.12 0.61 3.63
N ASN A 142 5.86 0.25 3.44
CA ASN A 142 4.80 0.35 4.43
C ASN A 142 3.84 -0.84 4.31
N PHE A 143 2.97 -1.03 5.29
CA PHE A 143 1.94 -2.07 5.32
C PHE A 143 0.56 -1.42 5.43
N ASP A 144 -0.44 -1.97 4.75
CA ASP A 144 -1.82 -1.49 4.76
C ASP A 144 -2.58 -1.84 6.04
N GLU A 145 -2.15 -2.91 6.73
CA GLU A 145 -2.72 -3.33 8.01
C GLU A 145 -1.65 -3.91 8.95
N GLY A 146 -1.97 -3.89 10.26
CA GLY A 146 -1.18 -4.59 11.27
C GLY A 146 -1.63 -6.05 11.42
N GLY A 147 -0.81 -6.85 12.08
CA GLY A 147 -1.13 -8.26 12.34
C GLY A 147 -2.24 -8.43 13.38
N ILE A 148 -2.90 -9.58 13.34
CA ILE A 148 -3.94 -9.94 14.31
C ILE A 148 -3.31 -10.07 15.71
N GLY A 149 -3.79 -9.32 16.70
CA GLY A 149 -3.24 -9.34 18.06
C GLY A 149 -3.37 -10.69 18.78
N SER A 150 -4.56 -11.00 19.32
CA SER A 150 -4.81 -12.27 20.02
C SER A 150 -6.15 -12.87 19.63
N VAL A 151 -6.23 -14.21 19.68
CA VAL A 151 -7.44 -14.97 19.41
C VAL A 151 -7.78 -15.82 20.63
N ALA A 152 -8.91 -15.57 21.27
CA ALA A 152 -9.41 -16.32 22.42
C ALA A 152 -10.72 -17.02 22.09
N LYS A 153 -11.01 -18.18 22.69
CA LYS A 153 -12.36 -18.76 22.61
C LYS A 153 -13.27 -18.06 23.62
N ASN A 154 -14.47 -17.66 23.20
CA ASN A 154 -15.49 -17.19 24.13
C ASN A 154 -16.22 -18.37 24.79
N ALA A 155 -16.91 -18.11 25.90
CA ALA A 155 -17.64 -19.12 26.67
C ALA A 155 -18.79 -19.78 25.87
N SER A 156 -19.27 -19.14 24.79
CA SER A 156 -20.32 -19.65 23.91
C SER A 156 -19.79 -20.48 22.73
N GLY A 157 -18.48 -20.77 22.68
CA GLY A 157 -17.85 -21.58 21.64
C GLY A 157 -17.40 -20.83 20.38
N GLY A 158 -17.52 -19.50 20.34
CA GLY A 158 -16.96 -18.64 19.29
C GLY A 158 -15.51 -18.21 19.58
N TYR A 159 -14.94 -17.39 18.70
CA TYR A 159 -13.62 -16.76 18.91
C TYR A 159 -13.78 -15.24 19.08
N VAL A 160 -12.98 -14.65 19.96
CA VAL A 160 -12.78 -13.22 20.14
C VAL A 160 -11.40 -12.91 19.59
N ILE A 161 -11.36 -12.08 18.56
CA ILE A 161 -10.12 -11.52 18.03
C ILE A 161 -9.95 -10.15 18.68
N SER A 162 -8.83 -9.95 19.38
CA SER A 162 -8.48 -8.68 20.00
C SER A 162 -7.22 -8.13 19.35
N THR A 163 -7.41 -7.07 18.59
CA THR A 163 -6.35 -6.19 18.08
C THR A 163 -6.17 -5.05 19.08
N PRO A 164 -4.94 -4.72 19.51
CA PRO A 164 -4.69 -3.61 20.43
C PRO A 164 -5.33 -2.29 19.99
N GLY A 165 -5.44 -2.05 18.67
CA GLY A 165 -6.20 -0.95 18.08
C GLY A 165 -5.74 0.41 18.58
N GLU A 166 -4.43 0.68 18.53
CA GLU A 166 -3.89 2.00 18.89
C GLU A 166 -3.99 2.94 17.68
N SER A 167 -5.12 3.65 17.57
CA SER A 167 -5.19 4.83 16.70
C SER A 167 -4.31 5.94 17.28
N CYS A 168 -3.48 6.55 16.43
CA CYS A 168 -2.66 7.68 16.80
C CYS A 168 -3.22 8.98 16.20
N CYS A 169 -2.54 10.09 16.47
CA CYS A 169 -2.56 11.23 15.55
C CYS A 169 -3.96 11.86 15.38
N SER A 170 -4.80 11.71 16.41
CA SER A 170 -6.21 12.11 16.40
C SER A 170 -7.00 11.60 15.18
N GLU A 171 -6.67 10.40 14.69
CA GLU A 171 -7.32 9.79 13.54
C GLU A 171 -8.85 9.86 13.65
N GLN A 172 -9.49 10.16 12.54
CA GLN A 172 -10.95 10.25 12.44
C GLN A 172 -11.52 8.97 11.81
N PRO A 173 -12.74 8.56 12.18
CA PRO A 173 -13.39 7.43 11.54
C PRO A 173 -13.55 7.68 10.03
N GLY A 174 -13.23 6.68 9.20
CA GLY A 174 -13.44 6.77 7.76
C GLY A 174 -14.91 7.04 7.39
N PRO A 175 -15.18 7.74 6.28
CA PRO A 175 -16.51 8.23 5.92
C PRO A 175 -17.54 7.13 5.66
N ASN A 176 -17.09 5.91 5.36
CA ASN A 176 -17.94 4.76 5.08
C ASN A 176 -18.11 3.82 6.30
N LEU A 177 -17.63 4.22 7.48
CA LEU A 177 -17.79 3.44 8.70
C LEU A 177 -19.10 3.82 9.41
N GLY A 178 -19.88 2.81 9.80
CA GLY A 178 -21.01 2.97 10.73
C GLY A 178 -20.56 3.12 12.19
N SER A 179 -21.53 3.21 13.10
CA SER A 179 -21.27 3.25 14.54
C SER A 179 -20.65 1.94 15.04
N PHE A 180 -19.68 2.04 15.94
CA PHE A 180 -19.07 0.89 16.62
C PHE A 180 -19.83 0.55 17.92
N PRO A 181 -19.84 -0.72 18.36
CA PRO A 181 -19.15 -1.85 17.75
C PRO A 181 -19.83 -2.36 16.46
N GLN A 182 -19.03 -2.79 15.49
CA GLN A 182 -19.49 -3.40 14.23
C GLN A 182 -19.19 -4.89 14.22
N THR A 183 -20.15 -5.73 13.84
CA THR A 183 -19.93 -7.19 13.75
C THR A 183 -19.99 -7.67 12.30
N ILE A 184 -18.92 -8.33 11.85
CA ILE A 184 -18.77 -8.92 10.53
C ILE A 184 -18.76 -10.44 10.68
N LYS A 185 -19.51 -11.15 9.83
CA LYS A 185 -19.48 -12.61 9.77
C LYS A 185 -18.55 -13.06 8.64
N ILE A 186 -17.55 -13.88 8.97
CA ILE A 186 -16.64 -14.50 8.00
C ILE A 186 -16.78 -16.01 8.15
N GLY A 187 -17.46 -16.66 7.21
CA GLY A 187 -17.82 -18.08 7.34
C GLY A 187 -18.63 -18.35 8.62
N SER A 188 -18.14 -19.24 9.49
CA SER A 188 -18.73 -19.54 10.80
C SER A 188 -18.29 -18.60 11.93
N TYR A 189 -17.40 -17.65 11.65
CA TYR A 189 -16.83 -16.74 12.63
C TYR A 189 -17.59 -15.41 12.67
N SER A 190 -17.77 -14.84 13.86
CA SER A 190 -18.28 -13.47 14.06
C SER A 190 -17.15 -12.63 14.64
N LEU A 191 -16.69 -11.64 13.89
CA LEU A 191 -15.68 -10.67 14.32
C LEU A 191 -16.40 -9.40 14.74
N THR A 192 -16.15 -8.91 15.96
CA THR A 192 -16.73 -7.66 16.45
C THR A 192 -15.64 -6.62 16.67
N ASN A 193 -15.61 -5.61 15.81
CA ASN A 193 -14.72 -4.46 15.90
C ASN A 193 -15.29 -3.46 16.89
N GLN A 194 -14.47 -2.99 17.85
CA GLN A 194 -14.90 -2.07 18.90
C GLN A 194 -14.67 -0.59 18.56
N GLY A 195 -13.90 -0.30 17.53
CA GLY A 195 -13.55 1.05 17.09
C GLY A 195 -13.00 1.05 15.66
N PHE A 196 -12.60 2.24 15.21
CA PHE A 196 -11.96 2.46 13.92
C PHE A 196 -10.43 2.54 14.05
N GLY A 197 -9.76 2.65 12.91
CA GLY A 197 -8.30 2.64 12.82
C GLY A 197 -7.74 1.24 12.64
N GLY A 198 -6.42 1.13 12.67
CA GLY A 198 -5.68 -0.13 12.55
C GLY A 198 -4.78 -0.39 13.76
N ASP A 199 -4.12 -1.54 13.72
CA ASP A 199 -2.98 -1.83 14.60
C ASP A 199 -1.73 -1.08 14.13
N ARG A 200 -0.72 -1.02 15.00
CA ARG A 200 0.56 -0.38 14.68
C ARG A 200 1.28 -1.17 13.58
N SER A 201 1.38 -0.59 12.38
CA SER A 201 2.24 -1.08 11.30
C SER A 201 3.64 -0.46 11.37
N GLY A 202 4.60 -1.07 10.67
CA GLY A 202 5.95 -0.54 10.49
C GLY A 202 6.08 0.23 9.18
N ALA A 203 6.96 1.24 9.15
CA ALA A 203 7.37 1.89 7.92
C ALA A 203 8.89 2.02 7.86
N LEU A 204 9.48 1.74 6.70
CA LEU A 204 10.91 1.94 6.41
C LEU A 204 11.04 2.95 5.28
N LEU A 205 11.81 4.01 5.54
CA LEU A 205 12.09 5.05 4.57
C LEU A 205 13.56 4.97 4.15
N LEU A 206 13.80 4.96 2.84
CA LEU A 206 15.12 4.90 2.23
C LEU A 206 15.27 6.09 1.29
N SER A 207 16.30 6.90 1.53
CA SER A 207 16.65 8.04 0.70
C SER A 207 18.11 8.45 0.96
N PRO A 208 18.83 8.98 -0.05
CA PRO A 208 20.14 9.59 0.14
C PRO A 208 20.16 10.76 1.14
N PHE A 209 19.00 11.36 1.43
CA PHE A 209 18.87 12.52 2.30
C PHE A 209 18.53 12.18 3.75
N ILE A 210 18.13 10.96 4.06
CA ILE A 210 17.78 10.55 5.43
C ILE A 210 19.04 10.08 6.13
N LYS A 211 19.23 10.49 7.40
CA LYS A 211 20.31 9.97 8.24
C LYS A 211 20.18 8.45 8.39
N PRO A 212 21.16 7.64 7.93
CA PRO A 212 21.06 6.19 8.01
C PRO A 212 20.96 5.69 9.46
N GLY A 213 20.15 4.65 9.68
CA GLY A 213 20.02 4.00 10.99
C GLY A 213 19.25 4.81 12.04
N SER A 214 18.56 5.89 11.66
CA SER A 214 17.69 6.64 12.57
C SER A 214 16.31 6.00 12.73
N VAL A 215 15.68 6.24 13.87
CA VAL A 215 14.29 5.87 14.15
C VAL A 215 13.52 7.14 14.54
N SER A 216 12.37 7.34 13.92
CA SER A 216 11.40 8.38 14.28
C SER A 216 10.48 7.87 15.38
N ASN A 217 10.23 8.70 16.38
CA ASN A 217 9.22 8.46 17.42
C ASN A 217 7.94 9.28 17.19
N THR A 218 7.91 10.12 16.14
CA THR A 218 6.67 10.80 15.72
C THR A 218 5.61 9.74 15.37
N PRO A 219 4.40 9.82 15.98
CA PRO A 219 3.29 8.98 15.58
C PRO A 219 2.81 9.36 14.17
N PHE A 220 2.54 8.35 13.33
CA PHE A 220 2.02 8.52 11.98
C PHE A 220 0.89 7.54 11.69
N ASN A 221 -0.02 7.95 10.80
CA ASN A 221 -1.05 7.09 10.21
C ASN A 221 -0.96 7.14 8.67
N HIS A 222 -1.83 6.42 7.96
CA HIS A 222 -1.81 6.41 6.49
C HIS A 222 -2.03 7.78 5.84
N TYR A 223 -2.80 8.67 6.47
CA TYR A 223 -2.94 10.04 6.00
C TYR A 223 -1.65 10.86 6.16
N SER A 224 -0.73 10.47 7.03
CA SER A 224 0.59 11.09 7.15
C SER A 224 1.44 10.85 5.89
N LEU A 225 1.36 9.63 5.32
CA LEU A 225 1.97 9.32 4.03
C LEU A 225 1.29 10.11 2.90
N LEU A 226 -0.04 10.17 2.86
CA LEU A 226 -0.77 10.97 1.86
C LEU A 226 -0.38 12.45 1.92
N LYS A 227 -0.39 13.03 3.12
CA LYS A 227 0.07 14.41 3.37
C LYS A 227 1.50 14.65 2.87
N THR A 228 2.40 13.69 3.12
CA THR A 228 3.80 13.76 2.64
C THR A 228 3.86 13.84 1.12
N VAL A 229 3.10 12.99 0.44
CA VAL A 229 3.01 12.99 -1.03
C VAL A 229 2.47 14.32 -1.54
N GLU A 230 1.36 14.79 -0.97
CA GLU A 230 0.72 16.04 -1.36
C GLU A 230 1.63 17.26 -1.12
N ASP A 231 2.37 17.30 -0.01
CA ASP A 231 3.34 18.36 0.27
C ASP A 231 4.51 18.37 -0.73
N ILE A 232 5.07 17.20 -1.05
CA ILE A 232 6.19 17.08 -2.02
C ILE A 232 5.76 17.54 -3.42
N PHE A 233 4.55 17.17 -3.84
CA PHE A 233 4.03 17.51 -5.17
C PHE A 233 3.34 18.88 -5.24
N GLY A 234 3.06 19.52 -4.10
CA GLY A 234 2.31 20.77 -4.03
C GLY A 234 0.84 20.60 -4.44
N LEU A 235 0.21 19.52 -3.98
CA LEU A 235 -1.19 19.18 -4.26
C LEU A 235 -2.11 19.64 -3.13
N ASP A 236 -3.39 19.79 -3.44
CA ASP A 236 -4.43 19.94 -2.42
C ASP A 236 -4.55 18.68 -1.57
N TYR A 237 -4.89 18.86 -0.30
CA TYR A 237 -5.04 17.77 0.64
C TYR A 237 -6.37 17.04 0.48
N LEU A 238 -6.30 15.72 0.34
CA LEU A 238 -7.45 14.83 0.27
C LEU A 238 -7.73 14.16 1.62
N GLY A 239 -9.01 13.86 1.87
CA GLY A 239 -9.44 13.15 3.08
C GLY A 239 -8.95 13.82 4.37
N TYR A 240 -8.33 13.04 5.26
CA TYR A 240 -7.81 13.54 6.53
C TYR A 240 -6.35 14.01 6.46
N ALA A 241 -5.73 14.13 5.28
CA ALA A 241 -4.39 14.71 5.16
C ALA A 241 -4.34 16.21 5.58
N ALA A 242 -5.49 16.89 5.54
CA ALA A 242 -5.65 18.27 6.01
C ALA A 242 -5.95 18.38 7.51
N GLN A 243 -6.07 17.27 8.25
CA GLN A 243 -6.52 17.28 9.64
C GLN A 243 -5.56 18.11 10.51
N PRO A 244 -6.08 19.01 11.38
CA PRO A 244 -5.25 19.75 12.33
C PRO A 244 -4.39 18.81 13.19
N GLY A 245 -3.10 19.12 13.29
CA GLY A 245 -2.14 18.35 14.08
C GLY A 245 -1.57 17.11 13.41
N LEU A 246 -2.03 16.75 12.19
CA LEU A 246 -1.44 15.65 11.44
C LEU A 246 -0.05 16.03 10.90
N VAL A 247 0.94 15.19 11.17
CA VAL A 247 2.34 15.38 10.75
C VAL A 247 2.64 14.43 9.59
N GLY A 248 3.23 14.94 8.51
CA GLY A 248 3.76 14.10 7.43
C GLY A 248 5.16 13.57 7.78
N PHE A 249 5.64 12.54 7.08
CA PHE A 249 7.04 12.12 7.19
C PHE A 249 7.97 13.29 6.83
N PHE A 250 7.62 13.99 5.74
CA PHE A 250 8.25 15.22 5.28
C PHE A 250 7.16 16.26 4.94
N GLY A 251 7.58 17.48 4.60
CA GLY A 251 6.69 18.53 4.13
C GLY A 251 6.61 19.73 5.08
N CYS A 252 5.47 20.42 5.06
CA CYS A 252 5.31 21.74 5.71
C CYS A 252 5.27 21.68 7.23
N VAL A 253 4.95 20.52 7.80
CA VAL A 253 5.00 20.25 9.23
C VAL A 253 6.06 19.18 9.45
N SER A 254 7.19 19.58 10.04
CA SER A 254 8.34 18.70 10.21
C SER A 254 8.09 17.62 11.26
N SER A 255 8.45 16.39 10.94
CA SER A 255 8.60 15.29 11.90
C SER A 255 9.98 15.30 12.57
N ASP A 256 10.27 14.33 13.44
CA ASP A 256 11.62 14.09 14.00
C ASP A 256 12.55 13.29 13.07
N ILE A 257 12.13 13.01 11.83
CA ILE A 257 12.98 12.36 10.82
C ILE A 257 14.16 13.29 10.49
N THR A 258 15.37 12.83 10.79
CA THR A 258 16.59 13.59 10.55
C THR A 258 17.00 13.48 9.09
N VAL A 259 17.07 14.64 8.43
CA VAL A 259 17.48 14.80 7.04
C VAL A 259 18.75 15.66 6.94
N ASN A 260 19.49 15.48 5.86
CA ASN A 260 20.67 16.29 5.54
C ASN A 260 20.22 17.67 5.03
N THR A 261 21.08 18.70 5.09
CA THR A 261 20.71 20.13 4.87
C THR A 261 20.22 20.51 3.46
N GLU A 262 20.17 19.56 2.52
CA GLU A 262 19.74 19.75 1.12
C GLU A 262 18.72 18.68 0.71
N ASP A 263 17.76 18.35 1.58
CA ASP A 263 16.70 17.42 1.21
C ASP A 263 15.63 18.10 0.35
N GLN A 264 15.12 17.39 -0.66
CA GLN A 264 14.10 17.90 -1.57
C GLN A 264 12.66 17.67 -1.08
N PHE A 265 12.48 17.10 0.11
CA PHE A 265 11.17 16.66 0.63
C PHE A 265 10.62 17.58 1.72
N SER A 266 11.48 18.35 2.38
CA SER A 266 11.15 19.29 3.46
C SER A 266 10.76 20.68 2.95
N THR A 267 11.02 20.99 1.67
CA THR A 267 10.58 22.26 1.09
C THR A 267 9.07 22.25 0.92
N CYS A 268 8.36 22.99 1.77
CA CYS A 268 6.97 23.35 1.55
C CYS A 268 6.89 24.22 0.28
N ARG A 269 6.56 23.63 -0.88
CA ARG A 269 6.28 24.44 -2.06
C ARG A 269 5.06 25.30 -1.76
N GLN A 270 5.24 26.63 -1.84
CA GLN A 270 4.10 27.55 -1.69
C GLN A 270 3.03 27.14 -2.70
N ARG A 271 1.82 26.90 -2.18
CA ARG A 271 0.63 26.59 -2.96
C ARG A 271 0.46 27.67 -4.03
N ARG A 272 0.31 27.29 -5.29
CA ARG A 272 -0.06 28.21 -6.37
C ARG A 272 -1.57 28.34 -6.45
#